data_AF-A0A968FVU4-F1
#
_entry.id   AF-A0A968FVU4-F1
#
_cell.length_a   1.000
_cell.length_b   1.000
_cell.length_c   1.000
_cell.angle_alpha   90.00
_cell.angle_beta   90.00
_cell.angle_gamma   90.00
#
_symmetry.space_group_name_H-M   'P 1'
#
loop_
_entity.id
_entity.type
_entity.pdbx_description
1 polymer ?
#
loop_
_entity_poly.entity_id
_entity_poly.type
_entity_poly.pdbx_seq_one_letter_code
_entity_poly.pdbx_strand_id
1 'polypeptide(L)' 'YIRTLCHDVGEKLGCGAHMSGLVREQIGHFDIQSSVTLEELLNAREDGSLPQKLLATETVLDFLPEVKIRPERVQSVR' A
#
# COMPACT_ATOMS: atom_id res chain seq x y z
N TYR A 1 -14.94 -7.05 -0.31
CA TYR A 1 -15.14 -7.19 -1.76
C TYR A 1 -15.99 -6.04 -2.28
N ILE A 2 -15.41 -5.04 -2.94
CA ILE A 2 -16.16 -3.86 -3.38
C ILE A 2 -17.19 -4.21 -4.47
N ARG A 3 -16.88 -5.16 -5.38
CA ARG A 3 -17.84 -5.63 -6.39
C ARG A 3 -19.12 -6.21 -5.79
N THR A 4 -19.00 -7.06 -4.77
CA THR A 4 -20.15 -7.62 -4.06
C THR A 4 -20.95 -6.52 -3.38
N LEU A 5 -20.28 -5.56 -2.75
CA LEU A 5 -20.95 -4.41 -2.15
C LEU A 5 -21.75 -3.60 -3.19
N CYS A 6 -21.18 -3.33 -4.37
CA CYS A 6 -21.92 -2.67 -5.45
C CYS A 6 -23.16 -3.47 -5.87
N HIS A 7 -23.03 -4.79 -6.02
CA HIS A 7 -24.16 -5.68 -6.33
C HIS A 7 -25.24 -5.61 -5.24
N ASP A 8 -24.87 -5.79 -3.97
CA ASP A 8 -25.79 -5.76 -2.82
C ASP A 8 -26.54 -4.42 -2.72
N VAL A 9 -25.87 -3.30 -3.02
CA VAL A 9 -26.50 -1.97 -3.09
C VAL A 9 -27.51 -1.90 -4.23
N GLY A 10 -27.16 -2.43 -5.42
CA GLY A 10 -28.07 -2.48 -6.56
C GLY A 10 -29.32 -3.34 -6.32
N GLU A 11 -29.14 -4.50 -5.67
CA GLU A 11 -30.26 -5.37 -5.25
C GLU A 11 -31.17 -4.64 -4.27
N LYS A 12 -30.61 -3.95 -3.27
CA LYS A 12 -31.40 -3.14 -2.32
C LYS A 12 -32.17 -2.00 -2.97
N LEU A 13 -31.67 -1.45 -4.07
CA LEU A 13 -32.34 -0.40 -4.85
C LEU A 13 -33.36 -0.96 -5.86
N GLY A 14 -33.40 -2.28 -6.08
CA GLY A 14 -34.37 -2.95 -6.97
C GLY A 14 -34.11 -2.80 -8.47
N CYS A 15 -33.00 -2.17 -8.85
CA CYS A 15 -32.61 -1.98 -10.25
C CYS A 15 -31.35 -2.76 -10.65
N GLY A 16 -30.66 -3.37 -9.68
CA GLY A 16 -29.36 -4.00 -9.87
C GLY A 16 -28.24 -2.98 -10.07
N ALA A 17 -27.00 -3.41 -9.81
CA ALA A 17 -25.81 -2.59 -10.05
C ALA A 17 -24.58 -3.46 -10.24
N HIS A 18 -23.59 -2.91 -10.92
CA HIS A 18 -22.26 -3.49 -11.07
C HIS A 18 -21.20 -2.40 -10.94
N MET A 19 -19.98 -2.80 -10.55
CA MET A 19 -18.86 -1.88 -10.40
C MET A 19 -18.26 -1.54 -11.77
N SER A 20 -18.28 -0.27 -12.17
CA SER A 20 -17.74 0.21 -13.45
C SER A 20 -16.25 0.57 -13.38
N GLY A 21 -15.75 0.96 -12.21
CA GLY A 21 -14.35 1.32 -11.96
C GLY A 21 -14.02 1.27 -10.48
N LEU A 22 -12.76 1.06 -10.15
CA LEU A 22 -12.26 1.07 -8.77
C LEU A 22 -10.79 1.47 -8.76
N VAL A 23 -10.47 2.50 -7.97
CA VAL A 23 -9.10 2.89 -7.65
C VAL A 23 -8.89 2.66 -6.16
N ARG A 24 -7.75 2.05 -5.81
CA ARG A 24 -7.36 1.86 -4.41
C ARG A 24 -6.48 3.03 -4.01
N GLU A 25 -7.02 3.95 -3.23
CA GLU A 25 -6.30 5.17 -2.79
C GLU A 25 -5.34 4.92 -1.64
N GLN A 26 -5.52 3.85 -0.86
CA GLN A 26 -4.72 3.61 0.34
C GLN A 26 -4.64 2.12 0.72
N ILE A 27 -3.50 1.73 1.30
CA ILE A 27 -3.25 0.44 1.97
C ILE A 27 -2.46 0.72 3.25
N GLY A 28 -3.10 0.62 4.43
CA GLY A 28 -2.42 0.94 5.69
C GLY A 28 -1.85 2.37 5.66
N HIS A 29 -0.54 2.51 5.77
CA HIS A 29 0.17 3.80 5.69
C HIS A 29 0.59 4.23 4.27
N PHE A 30 0.39 3.39 3.26
CA PHE A 30 0.74 3.70 1.87
C PHE A 30 -0.46 4.32 1.16
N ASP A 31 -0.31 5.53 0.63
CA ASP A 31 -1.35 6.23 -0.14
C ASP A 31 -0.98 6.34 -1.63
N ILE A 32 -1.97 6.66 -2.45
CA ILE A 32 -1.79 6.81 -3.90
C ILE A 32 -0.97 8.05 -4.27
N GLN A 33 -0.93 9.07 -3.41
CA GLN A 33 -0.18 10.31 -3.66
C GLN A 33 1.33 10.09 -3.57
N SER A 34 1.76 9.13 -2.75
CA SER A 34 3.14 8.67 -2.61
C SER A 34 3.47 7.48 -3.51
N SER A 35 2.52 7.02 -4.33
CA SER A 35 2.76 5.94 -5.29
C SER A 35 3.59 6.42 -6.49
N VAL A 36 4.26 5.47 -7.13
CA VAL A 36 5.05 5.69 -8.34
C VAL A 36 4.45 4.91 -9.51
N THR A 37 4.39 5.52 -10.68
CA THR A 37 3.94 4.80 -11.88
C THR A 37 5.03 3.87 -12.41
N LEU A 38 4.65 2.96 -13.32
CA LEU A 38 5.62 2.08 -13.96
C LEU A 38 6.62 2.88 -14.81
N GLU A 39 6.15 3.92 -15.51
CA GLU A 39 6.99 4.81 -16.30
C GLU A 39 8.02 5.54 -15.43
N GLU A 40 7.60 6.05 -14.27
CA GLU A 40 8.50 6.71 -13.31
C GLU A 40 9.56 5.75 -12.78
N LEU A 41 9.18 4.50 -12.48
CA LEU A 41 10.11 3.46 -12.05
C LEU A 41 11.13 3.11 -13.14
N LEU A 42 10.70 3.04 -14.39
CA LEU A 42 11.59 2.79 -15.54
C LEU A 42 12.57 3.95 -15.75
N ASN A 43 12.09 5.19 -15.68
CA ASN A 43 12.96 6.37 -15.80
C ASN A 43 14.00 6.42 -14.66
N ALA A 44 13.57 6.14 -13.42
CA ALA A 44 14.44 6.12 -12.25
C ALA A 44 15.54 5.04 -12.34
N ARG A 45 15.27 3.96 -13.07
CA ARG A 45 16.29 2.94 -13.35
C ARG A 45 17.35 3.45 -14.31
N GLU A 46 16.95 4.13 -15.38
CA GLU A 46 17.86 4.63 -16.42
C GLU A 46 18.74 5.78 -15.92
N ASP A 47 18.20 6.67 -15.09
CA ASP A 47 18.94 7.81 -14.53
C ASP A 47 19.68 7.50 -13.21
N GLY A 48 19.54 6.27 -12.70
CA GLY A 48 20.18 5.81 -11.46
C GLY A 48 19.51 6.27 -10.16
N SER A 49 18.34 6.92 -10.23
CA SER A 49 17.57 7.40 -9.07
C SER A 49 16.60 6.38 -8.46
N LEU A 50 16.67 5.11 -8.88
CA LEU A 50 15.82 4.04 -8.36
C LEU A 50 15.87 3.87 -6.83
N PRO A 51 17.03 3.93 -6.15
CA PRO A 51 17.08 3.80 -4.69
C PRO A 51 16.21 4.83 -3.93
N GLN A 52 16.03 6.04 -4.50
CA GLN A 52 15.24 7.11 -3.92
C GLN A 52 13.72 6.85 -4.04
N LYS A 53 13.31 5.90 -4.87
CA LYS A 53 11.91 5.49 -5.05
C LYS A 53 11.53 4.28 -4.18
N LEU A 54 12.50 3.64 -3.54
CA LEU A 54 12.28 2.47 -2.69
C LEU A 54 12.01 2.89 -1.24
N LEU A 55 11.04 2.22 -0.62
CA LEU A 55 10.75 2.37 0.81
C LEU A 55 11.52 1.31 1.61
N ALA A 56 11.88 1.66 2.83
CA ALA A 56 12.46 0.72 3.78
C ALA A 56 11.43 -0.38 4.10
N THR A 57 11.90 -1.61 4.35
CA THR A 57 10.96 -2.73 4.59
C THR A 57 10.22 -2.53 5.92
N GLU A 58 10.89 -1.90 6.87
CA GLU A 58 10.39 -1.56 8.19
C GLU A 58 9.17 -0.64 8.13
N THR A 59 9.04 0.19 7.08
CA THR A 59 7.89 1.09 6.88
C THR A 59 6.56 0.34 6.83
N VAL A 60 6.56 -0.94 6.41
CA VAL A 60 5.35 -1.78 6.45
C VAL A 60 4.84 -2.00 7.87
N LEU A 61 5.71 -1.86 8.88
CA LEU A 61 5.43 -2.10 10.29
C LEU A 61 5.17 -0.81 11.09
N ASP A 62 5.15 0.36 10.46
CA ASP A 62 4.98 1.66 11.16
C ASP A 62 3.65 1.77 11.95
N PHE A 63 2.67 0.91 11.65
CA PHE A 63 1.42 0.83 12.40
C PHE A 63 1.55 0.12 13.76
N LEU A 64 2.67 -0.54 14.02
CA LEU A 64 2.95 -1.26 15.25
C LEU A 64 3.76 -0.39 16.23
N PRO A 65 3.52 -0.54 17.55
CA PRO A 65 4.37 0.11 18.54
C PRO A 65 5.80 -0.42 18.49
N GLU A 66 6.77 0.49 18.48
CA GLU A 66 8.20 0.17 18.46
C GLU A 66 8.76 -0.01 19.88
N VAL A 67 9.58 -1.04 20.08
CA VAL A 67 10.38 -1.21 21.30
C VAL A 67 11.86 -1.28 20.92
N LYS A 68 12.62 -0.26 21.33
CA LYS A 68 14.06 -0.19 21.07
C LYS A 68 14.84 -1.02 22.09
N ILE A 69 15.63 -1.95 21.58
CA ILE A 69 16.45 -2.86 22.39
C ILE A 69 17.90 -2.39 22.35
N ARG A 70 18.64 -2.57 23.44
CA ARG A 70 20.07 -2.25 23.47
C ARG A 70 20.85 -3.18 22.52
N PRO A 71 21.91 -2.71 21.84
CA PRO A 71 22.65 -3.49 20.86
C PRO A 71 23.16 -4.83 21.37
N GLU A 72 23.54 -4.91 22.65
CA GLU A 72 24.10 -6.12 23.27
C GLU A 72 23.06 -7.25 23.39
N ARG A 73 21.77 -6.95 23.31
CA ARG A 73 20.69 -7.95 23.44
C ARG A 73 20.05 -8.36 22.11
N VAL A 74 20.50 -7.84 20.98
CA VAL A 74 19.91 -8.15 19.66
C VAL A 74 19.93 -9.65 19.36
N GLN A 75 21.01 -10.37 19.69
CA GLN A 75 21.10 -11.83 19.48
C GLN A 75 20.06 -12.63 20.29
N SER A 76 19.61 -12.13 21.44
CA SER A 76 18.64 -12.84 22.29
C SER A 76 17.19 -12.78 21.77
N VAL A 77 16.94 -11.92 20.78
CA VAL A 77 15.61 -11.67 20.18
C VAL A 77 15.54 -12.19 18.74
N ARG A 78 16.68 -12.48 18.12
CA ARG A 78 16.78 -13.18 16.83
C ARG A 78 16.57 -14.68 17.00
#